data_AF-A0A1V5P4C0-F1
#
_entry.id   AF-A0A1V5P4C0-F1
#
_cell.length_a   1.000
_cell.length_b   1.000
_cell.length_c   1.000
_cell.angle_alpha   90.00
_cell.angle_beta   90.00
_cell.angle_gamma   90.00
#
_symmetry.space_group_name_H-M   'P 1'
#
loop_
_entity.id
_entity.type
_entity.pdbx_description
1 polymer ?
#
loop_
_entity_poly.entity_id
_entity_poly.type
_entity_poly.pdbx_seq_one_letter_code
_entity_poly.pdbx_strand_id
1 'polypeptide(L)' 'MSEEYSQDEAIVVSSISEEYSYISIQKCECGGPLKSKMQSLLFKDNRPFDRLKCECQSCGKEKSFYFDISSFFGKNL' A
#
# COMPACT_ATOMS: atom_id res chain seq x y z
N MET A 1 -17.01 5.71 -8.16
CA MET A 1 -16.10 6.48 -7.29
C MET A 1 -14.71 5.88 -7.44
N SER A 2 -13.87 6.50 -8.26
CA SER A 2 -12.43 6.24 -8.27
C SER A 2 -11.85 6.96 -7.04
N GLU A 3 -11.25 6.20 -6.11
CA GLU A 3 -10.41 6.79 -5.08
C GLU A 3 -9.27 7.53 -5.79
N GLU A 4 -9.31 8.87 -5.78
CA GLU A 4 -8.21 9.69 -6.28
C GLU A 4 -7.06 9.56 -5.28
N TYR A 5 -6.03 8.83 -5.66
CA TYR A 5 -4.79 8.74 -4.87
C TYR A 5 -3.77 9.72 -5.43
N SER A 6 -3.15 10.50 -4.55
CA SER A 6 -2.05 11.38 -4.92
C SER A 6 -0.75 10.56 -4.99
N GLN A 7 -0.06 10.61 -6.14
CA GLN A 7 1.25 9.97 -6.30
C GLN A 7 2.29 10.57 -5.35
N ASP A 8 2.09 11.83 -4.94
CA ASP A 8 3.01 12.55 -4.07
C ASP A 8 3.03 11.98 -2.64
N GLU A 9 2.04 11.16 -2.27
CA GLU A 9 1.93 10.53 -0.96
C GLU A 9 2.33 9.05 -0.98
N ALA A 10 2.75 8.51 -2.13
CA ALA A 10 3.17 7.12 -2.24
C ALA A 10 4.48 6.88 -1.48
N ILE A 11 4.51 5.79 -0.72
CA ILE A 11 5.66 5.40 0.08
C ILE A 11 6.67 4.72 -0.84
N VAL A 12 7.86 5.32 -0.99
CA VAL A 12 8.93 4.71 -1.79
C VAL A 12 9.49 3.52 -1.03
N VAL A 13 9.53 2.36 -1.70
CA VAL A 13 10.07 1.11 -1.17
C VAL A 13 11.08 0.51 -2.13
N SER A 14 11.94 -0.34 -1.59
CA SER A 14 13.00 -1.06 -2.29
C SER A 14 12.71 -2.55 -2.46
N SER A 15 11.68 -3.07 -1.78
CA SER A 15 11.26 -4.47 -1.86
C SER A 15 9.82 -4.67 -1.42
N ILE A 16 9.22 -5.77 -1.85
CA ILE A 16 7.89 -6.22 -1.39
C ILE A 16 7.88 -6.40 0.14
N SER A 17 8.94 -6.96 0.73
CA SER A 17 9.05 -7.13 2.19
C SER A 17 8.93 -5.81 2.96
N GLU A 18 9.41 -4.71 2.39
CA GLU A 18 9.35 -3.39 3.01
C GLU A 18 7.90 -2.87 3.10
N GLU A 19 7.06 -3.17 2.11
CA GLU A 19 5.62 -2.85 2.12
C GLU A 19 4.91 -3.54 3.29
N TYR A 20 5.14 -4.85 3.44
CA TYR A 20 4.54 -5.64 4.53
C TYR A 20 5.06 -5.19 5.89
N SER A 21 6.36 -4.92 6.02
CA SER A 21 6.94 -4.38 7.24
C SER A 21 6.32 -3.02 7.60
N TYR A 22 6.16 -2.12 6.63
CA TYR A 22 5.51 -0.83 6.82
C TYR A 22 4.09 -1.00 7.36
N ILE A 23 3.26 -1.84 6.72
CA ILE A 23 1.86 -2.06 7.15
C ILE A 23 1.79 -2.69 8.55
N SER A 24 2.68 -3.63 8.86
CA SER A 24 2.63 -4.39 10.12
C SER A 24 2.72 -3.52 11.38
N ILE A 25 3.39 -2.37 11.27
CA ILE A 25 3.54 -1.42 12.38
C ILE A 25 2.44 -0.34 12.40
N GLN A 26 1.66 -0.20 11.31
CA GLN A 26 0.57 0.77 11.26
C GLN A 26 -0.60 0.34 12.14
N LYS A 27 -1.27 1.34 12.71
CA LYS A 27 -2.52 1.18 13.44
C LYS A 27 -3.66 1.92 12.74
N CYS A 28 -4.86 1.42 12.95
CA CYS A 28 -6.06 2.19 12.66
C CYS A 28 -6.13 3.40 13.60
N GLU A 29 -6.90 4.41 13.23
CA GLU A 29 -7.22 5.56 14.10
C GLU A 29 -7.82 5.13 15.45
N CYS A 30 -8.52 4.00 15.49
CA CYS A 30 -9.04 3.42 16.73
C CYS A 30 -7.99 2.66 17.57
N GLY A 31 -6.72 2.67 17.15
CA GLY A 31 -5.63 1.91 17.76
C GLY A 31 -5.56 0.42 17.39
N GLY A 32 -6.55 -0.10 16.66
CA GLY A 32 -6.61 -1.51 16.26
C GLY A 32 -5.58 -1.90 15.19
N PRO A 33 -5.19 -3.18 15.09
CA PRO A 33 -4.28 -3.63 14.06
C PRO A 33 -4.94 -3.61 12.68
N LEU A 34 -4.13 -3.33 11.65
CA LEU A 34 -4.53 -3.41 10.26
C LEU A 34 -4.09 -4.74 9.66
N LYS A 35 -4.97 -5.35 8.84
CA LYS A 35 -4.66 -6.56 8.08
C LYS A 35 -4.87 -6.32 6.59
N SER A 36 -3.91 -6.69 5.76
CA SER A 36 -4.06 -6.61 4.30
C SER A 36 -5.18 -7.54 3.83
N LYS A 37 -6.04 -7.02 2.95
CA LYS A 37 -7.21 -7.71 2.38
C LYS A 37 -7.08 -7.88 0.87
N MET A 38 -6.47 -6.90 0.20
CA MET A 38 -6.29 -6.91 -1.24
C MET A 38 -5.04 -6.13 -1.62
N GLN A 39 -4.32 -6.63 -2.62
CA GLN A 39 -3.22 -5.94 -3.28
C GLN A 39 -3.61 -5.70 -4.74
N SER A 40 -3.23 -4.57 -5.31
CA SER A 40 -3.48 -4.22 -6.70
C SER A 40 -2.27 -3.49 -7.28
N LEU A 41 -1.79 -3.94 -8.43
CA LEU A 41 -0.77 -3.23 -9.21
C LEU A 41 -1.46 -2.13 -10.03
N LEU A 42 -0.95 -0.92 -9.92
CA LEU A 42 -1.43 0.28 -10.60
C LEU A 42 -0.32 0.88 -11.45
N PHE A 43 -0.68 1.49 -12.57
CA PHE A 43 0.22 2.28 -13.39
C PHE A 43 -0.34 3.67 -13.54
N LYS A 44 0.48 4.68 -13.25
CA LYS A 44 0.14 6.07 -13.52
C LYS A 44 1.37 6.77 -14.09
N ASP A 45 1.22 7.40 -15.25
CA ASP A 45 2.32 8.02 -16.00
C ASP A 45 3.51 7.07 -16.23
N ASN A 46 3.21 5.81 -16.54
CA ASN A 46 4.20 4.74 -16.74
C ASN A 46 5.05 4.38 -15.49
N ARG A 47 4.69 4.90 -14.31
CA ARG A 47 5.28 4.51 -13.03
C ARG A 47 4.42 3.42 -12.36
N PRO A 48 5.02 2.31 -11.93
CA PRO A 48 4.32 1.23 -11.23
C PRO A 48 4.13 1.57 -9.75
N PHE A 49 2.94 1.30 -9.23
CA PHE A 49 2.59 1.46 -7.83
C PHE A 49 1.84 0.24 -7.33
N ASP A 50 2.11 -0.16 -6.09
CA ASP A 50 1.31 -1.16 -5.41
C ASP A 50 0.32 -0.50 -4.44
N ARG A 51 -0.96 -0.84 -4.58
CA ARG A 51 -1.99 -0.46 -3.63
C ARG A 51 -2.32 -1.64 -2.73
N LEU A 52 -2.08 -1.50 -1.43
CA LEU A 52 -2.51 -2.47 -0.42
C LEU A 52 -3.69 -1.90 0.35
N LYS A 53 -4.85 -2.55 0.20
CA LYS A 53 -6.06 -2.26 0.94
C LYS A 53 -6.08 -3.10 2.21
N CYS A 54 -6.09 -2.42 3.35
CA CYS A 54 -6.13 -3.02 4.67
C CYS A 54 -7.47 -2.78 5.36
N GLU A 55 -7.83 -3.70 6.26
CA GLU A 55 -9.02 -3.60 7.10
C GLU A 55 -8.62 -3.69 8.57
N CYS A 56 -9.13 -2.78 9.39
CA CYS A 56 -8.92 -2.82 10.84
C CYS A 56 -9.67 -3.99 11.45
N GLN A 57 -8.95 -4.86 12.16
CA GLN A 57 -9.54 -6.03 12.81
C GLN A 57 -10.35 -5.69 14.07
N SER A 58 -10.34 -4.43 14.53
CA SER A 58 -11.09 -3.99 15.71
C SER A 58 -12.37 -3.22 15.35
N CYS A 59 -12.33 -2.33 14.36
CA CYS A 59 -13.48 -1.49 14.00
C CYS A 59 -13.98 -1.69 12.55
N GLY A 60 -13.32 -2.52 11.75
CA GLY A 60 -13.70 -2.80 10.36
C GLY A 60 -13.41 -1.67 9.36
N LYS A 61 -12.88 -0.51 9.80
CA LYS A 61 -12.49 0.58 8.88
C LYS A 61 -11.42 0.10 7.91
N GLU A 62 -11.57 0.49 6.64
CA GLU A 62 -10.59 0.21 5.60
C GLU A 62 -9.60 1.37 5.46
N LYS A 63 -8.36 1.06 5.11
CA LYS A 63 -7.30 2.02 4.81
C LYS A 63 -6.47 1.50 3.64
N SER A 64 -6.20 2.35 2.65
CA SER A 64 -5.36 2.02 1.52
C SER A 64 -3.97 2.64 1.70
N PHE A 65 -2.94 1.88 1.35
CA PHE A 65 -1.56 2.34 1.25
C PHE A 65 -1.11 2.22 -0.19
N TYR A 66 -0.34 3.19 -0.66
CA TYR A 66 0.22 3.24 -2.01
C TYR A 66 1.74 3.22 -1.89
N PHE A 67 2.37 2.32 -2.62
CA PHE A 67 3.81 2.12 -2.61
C PHE A 67 4.37 2.40 -4.00
N ASP A 68 5.41 3.23 -4.08
CA ASP A 68 6.17 3.38 -5.31
C ASP A 68 7.20 2.25 -5.39
N ILE A 69 6.96 1.35 -6.34
CA ILE A 69 7.78 0.15 -6.58
C ILE A 69 8.70 0.31 -7.80
N SER A 70 8.82 1.54 -8.34
CA SER A 70 9.63 1.85 -9.53
C SER A 70 11.10 1.41 -9.39
N SER A 71 11.59 1.30 -8.15
CA SER A 71 12.97 0.93 -7.87
C SER A 71 13.28 -0.53 -8.21
N PHE A 72 12.32 -1.45 -8.10
CA PHE A 72 12.52 -2.90 -8.27
C PHE A 72 11.50 -3.59 -9.19
N PHE A 73 10.40 -2.94 -9.56
CA PHE A 73 9.40 -3.50 -10.47
C PHE A 73 10.03 -3.84 -11.84
N GLY A 74 9.82 -5.08 -12.30
CA GLY A 74 10.38 -5.57 -13.56
C GLY A 74 11.88 -5.87 -13.55
N LYS A 75 12.58 -5.71 -12.41
CA LYS A 75 14.03 -5.99 -12.29
C LYS A 75 14.38 -7.38 -11.76
N ASN A 76 13.39 -8.27 -11.64
CA ASN A 76 13.61 -9.70 -11.41
C ASN A 76 13.13 -10.48 -12.64
N LEU A 77 14.05 -10.71 -13.57
CA LEU A 77 14.07 -11.83 -14.52
C LEU A 77 15.50 -12.38 -14.57
#